data_AF-D3I9S9-F1
#
_entry.id   AF-D3I9S9-F1
#
_cell.length_a   1.000
_cell.length_b   1.000
_cell.length_c   1.000
_cell.angle_alpha   90.00
_cell.angle_beta   90.00
_cell.angle_gamma   90.00
#
_symmetry.space_group_name_H-M   'P 1'
#
loop_
_entity.id
_entity.type
_entity.pdbx_description
1 polymer ?
#
loop_
_entity_poly.entity_id
_entity_poly.type
_entity_poly.pdbx_seq_one_letter_code
_entity_poly.pdbx_strand_id
1 'polypeptide(L)'
;MYPNTAAYEKGRKANWYINQADGWGNRAKKSHTDIVYMNGTVAKVGHNAKVRPRCEIIVPSKPERTGNSFAQWLSIGTSVASIATMISTMTNLIK
;
A
#
# COMPACT_ATOMS: atom_id res chain seq x y z
N MET A 1 -12.37 -9.21 9.05
CA MET A 1 -12.69 -9.13 7.62
C MET A 1 -12.69 -10.50 6.97
N TYR A 2 -13.81 -10.90 6.36
CA TYR A 2 -13.97 -12.15 5.62
C TYR A 2 -14.55 -11.86 4.23
N PRO A 3 -13.97 -12.39 3.14
CA PRO A 3 -14.51 -12.17 1.79
C PRO A 3 -15.91 -12.77 1.68
N ASN A 4 -16.88 -11.96 1.30
CA ASN A 4 -18.26 -12.39 1.15
C ASN A 4 -18.89 -11.85 -0.15
N THR A 5 -20.01 -12.43 -0.53
CA THR A 5 -20.89 -11.88 -1.56
C THR A 5 -22.08 -11.24 -0.87
N ALA A 6 -22.35 -9.97 -1.21
CA ALA A 6 -23.47 -9.21 -0.69
C ALA A 6 -24.46 -8.89 -1.81
N ALA A 7 -25.75 -8.90 -1.49
CA ALA A 7 -26.78 -8.44 -2.42
C ALA A 7 -26.61 -6.94 -2.70
N TYR A 8 -26.76 -6.54 -3.96
CA TYR A 8 -26.65 -5.13 -4.34
C TYR A 8 -27.85 -4.34 -3.81
N GLU A 9 -27.57 -3.29 -3.05
CA GLU A 9 -28.53 -2.27 -2.63
C GLU A 9 -28.22 -0.92 -3.27
N LYS A 10 -29.24 -0.34 -3.90
CA LYS A 10 -29.15 0.97 -4.56
C LYS A 10 -28.84 2.06 -3.53
N GLY A 11 -27.88 2.94 -3.86
CA GLY A 11 -27.51 4.08 -3.02
C GLY A 11 -26.54 3.76 -1.88
N ARG A 12 -26.23 2.48 -1.63
CA ARG A 12 -25.21 2.10 -0.66
C ARG A 12 -23.81 2.41 -1.17
N LYS A 13 -22.99 2.98 -0.29
CA LYS A 13 -21.56 3.25 -0.54
C LYS A 13 -20.74 2.00 -0.25
N ALA A 14 -19.52 1.93 -0.80
CA ALA A 14 -18.59 0.82 -0.61
C ALA A 14 -18.38 0.46 0.88
N ASN A 15 -18.32 1.45 1.78
CA ASN A 15 -18.13 1.22 3.22
C ASN A 15 -19.25 0.38 3.86
N TRP A 16 -20.48 0.45 3.34
CA TRP A 16 -21.59 -0.37 3.84
C TRP A 16 -21.38 -1.86 3.54
N TYR A 17 -20.90 -2.17 2.33
CA TYR A 17 -20.55 -3.54 1.93
C TYR A 17 -19.31 -4.05 2.68
N ILE A 18 -18.30 -3.21 2.86
CA ILE A 18 -17.09 -3.56 3.65
C ILE A 18 -17.47 -3.89 5.09
N ASN A 19 -18.43 -3.17 5.69
CA ASN A 19 -18.91 -3.47 7.04
C ASN A 19 -19.64 -4.82 7.13
N GLN A 20 -20.29 -5.29 6.06
CA GLN A 20 -20.87 -6.65 6.04
C GLN A 20 -19.81 -7.74 5.98
N ALA A 21 -18.64 -7.42 5.43
CA ALA A 21 -17.49 -8.30 5.39
C ALA A 21 -16.70 -8.29 6.72
N ASP A 22 -17.32 -7.97 7.87
CA ASP A 22 -16.65 -7.79 9.17
C ASP A 22 -15.66 -6.60 9.18
N GLY A 23 -16.02 -5.53 8.46
CA GLY A 23 -15.27 -4.28 8.43
C GLY A 23 -13.88 -4.39 7.77
N TRP A 24 -12.95 -3.54 8.22
CA TRP A 24 -11.61 -3.47 7.65
C TRP A 24 -10.65 -4.45 8.35
N GLY A 25 -9.84 -5.18 7.58
CA GLY A 25 -8.75 -5.97 8.15
C GLY A 25 -7.69 -5.10 8.86
N ASN A 26 -7.00 -5.66 9.86
CA ASN A 26 -5.96 -4.96 10.64
C ASN A 26 -4.86 -4.32 9.77
N ARG A 27 -4.51 -4.99 8.66
CA ARG A 27 -3.51 -4.49 7.71
C ARG A 27 -4.12 -3.84 6.46
N ALA A 28 -5.40 -3.48 6.45
CA ALA A 28 -6.03 -2.91 5.26
C ALA A 28 -5.38 -1.58 4.84
N LYS A 29 -5.07 -1.45 3.54
CA LYS A 29 -4.64 -0.21 2.89
C LYS A 29 -5.90 0.53 2.40
N LYS A 30 -6.67 1.08 3.35
CA LYS A 30 -7.99 1.71 3.11
C LYS A 30 -8.00 2.77 1.99
N SER A 31 -6.92 3.54 1.87
CA SER A 31 -6.75 4.59 0.85
C SER A 31 -6.62 4.06 -0.58
N HIS A 32 -6.40 2.76 -0.76
CA HIS A 32 -6.25 2.11 -2.06
C HIS A 32 -7.31 1.05 -2.28
N THR A 33 -8.52 1.30 -1.77
CA THR A 33 -9.66 0.42 -2.00
C THR A 33 -10.24 0.70 -3.38
N ASP A 34 -10.41 -0.35 -4.17
CA ASP A 34 -10.86 -0.27 -5.56
C ASP A 34 -12.14 -1.06 -5.78
N ILE A 35 -12.92 -0.63 -6.76
CA ILE A 35 -14.09 -1.34 -7.28
C ILE A 35 -13.75 -1.81 -8.69
N VAL A 36 -13.82 -3.11 -8.91
CA VAL A 36 -13.71 -3.74 -10.24
C VAL A 36 -15.11 -3.99 -10.78
N TYR A 37 -15.42 -3.42 -11.92
CA TYR A 37 -16.71 -3.57 -12.57
C TYR A 37 -16.72 -4.74 -13.57
N MET A 38 -17.91 -5.24 -13.89
CA MET A 38 -18.08 -6.36 -14.84
C MET A 38 -17.50 -6.10 -16.24
N ASN A 39 -17.40 -4.83 -16.66
CA ASN A 39 -16.79 -4.44 -17.93
C ASN A 39 -15.26 -4.28 -17.84
N GLY A 40 -14.63 -4.69 -16.74
CA GLY A 40 -13.18 -4.64 -16.54
C GLY A 40 -12.64 -3.27 -16.11
N THR A 41 -13.48 -2.23 -16.01
CA THR A 41 -13.01 -0.94 -15.51
C THR A 41 -12.78 -0.99 -14.00
N VAL A 42 -11.83 -0.18 -13.53
CA VAL A 42 -11.45 -0.09 -12.11
C VAL A 42 -11.64 1.35 -11.64
N ALA A 43 -12.23 1.53 -10.46
CA ALA A 43 -12.39 2.86 -9.86
C ALA A 43 -12.07 2.86 -8.37
N LYS A 44 -11.34 3.89 -7.92
CA LYS A 44 -10.98 4.09 -6.52
C LYS A 44 -12.17 4.53 -5.69
N VAL A 45 -12.43 3.85 -4.57
CA VAL A 45 -13.46 4.23 -3.60
C VAL A 45 -13.23 5.66 -3.08
N GLY A 46 -11.98 6.05 -2.84
CA GLY A 46 -11.61 7.39 -2.42
C GLY A 46 -11.96 8.50 -3.42
N HIS A 47 -12.22 8.16 -4.69
CA HIS A 47 -12.62 9.10 -5.74
C HIS A 47 -14.13 9.00 -6.05
N ASN A 48 -14.95 8.70 -5.04
CA ASN A 48 -16.41 8.63 -5.14
C ASN A 48 -16.92 7.59 -6.16
N ALA A 49 -16.20 6.47 -6.30
CA ALA A 49 -16.64 5.34 -7.12
C ALA A 49 -18.00 4.80 -6.64
N LYS A 50 -18.88 4.51 -7.59
CA LYS A 50 -20.24 4.04 -7.30
C LYS A 50 -20.29 2.52 -7.40
N VAL A 51 -20.77 1.86 -6.35
CA VAL A 51 -21.03 0.41 -6.38
C VAL A 51 -22.11 0.12 -7.43
N ARG A 52 -21.87 -0.91 -8.26
CA ARG A 52 -22.79 -1.39 -9.29
C ARG A 52 -23.12 -2.87 -9.04
N PRO A 53 -24.25 -3.38 -9.55
CA PRO A 53 -24.53 -4.80 -9.48
C PRO A 53 -23.36 -5.63 -10.02
N ARG A 54 -23.04 -6.70 -9.31
CA ARG A 54 -21.95 -7.65 -9.64
C ARG A 54 -20.54 -7.05 -9.64
N CYS A 55 -20.29 -5.85 -9.13
CA CYS A 55 -18.91 -5.38 -8.97
C CYS A 55 -18.20 -6.08 -7.80
N GLU A 56 -16.87 -6.11 -7.84
CA GLU A 56 -16.04 -6.60 -6.74
C GLU A 56 -15.37 -5.42 -6.03
N ILE A 57 -15.42 -5.40 -4.70
CA ILE A 57 -14.74 -4.38 -3.88
C ILE A 57 -13.48 -5.02 -3.31
N ILE A 58 -12.32 -4.53 -3.74
CA ILE A 58 -11.02 -5.07 -3.37
C ILE A 58 -10.38 -4.15 -2.33
N VAL A 59 -10.10 -4.71 -1.16
CA VAL A 59 -9.39 -4.04 -0.06
C VAL A 59 -7.97 -4.64 0.02
N PRO A 60 -6.94 -3.97 -0.52
CA PRO A 60 -5.59 -4.51 -0.45
C PRO A 60 -5.04 -4.42 0.97
N SER A 61 -4.07 -5.28 1.27
CA SER A 61 -3.27 -5.18 2.49
C SER A 61 -2.10 -4.20 2.29
N LYS A 62 -1.70 -3.54 3.38
CA LYS A 62 -0.45 -2.78 3.44
C LYS A 62 0.72 -3.74 3.18
N PRO A 63 1.77 -3.29 2.46
CA PRO A 63 2.96 -4.09 2.28
C PRO A 63 3.57 -4.43 3.65
N GLU A 64 4.22 -5.60 3.72
CA GLU A 64 4.97 -5.97 4.90
C GLU A 64 6.08 -4.95 5.15
N ARG A 65 6.21 -4.49 6.40
CA ARG A 65 7.30 -3.59 6.77
C ARG A 65 8.58 -4.40 6.86
N THR A 66 9.38 -4.41 5.81
CA THR A 66 10.77 -4.87 5.88
C THR A 66 11.55 -3.89 6.75
N GLY A 67 11.78 -4.25 8.02
CA GLY A 67 12.55 -3.46 8.99
C GLY A 67 13.97 -3.12 8.54
N ASN A 68 14.46 -3.77 7.48
CA ASN A 68 15.81 -3.59 6.95
C ASN A 68 15.97 -2.33 6.10
N SER A 69 14.92 -1.54 5.79
CA SER A 69 15.09 -0.35 4.94
C SER A 69 16.05 0.69 5.56
N PHE A 70 15.93 0.96 6.87
CA PHE A 70 16.82 1.88 7.57
C PHE A 70 18.23 1.29 7.75
N ALA A 71 18.33 0.00 8.08
CA ALA A 71 19.61 -0.69 8.19
C ALA A 71 20.35 -0.74 6.84
N GLN A 72 19.66 -1.03 5.74
CA GLN A 72 20.22 -1.01 4.39
C GLN A 72 20.73 0.40 4.03
N TRP A 73 19.93 1.44 4.30
CA TRP A 73 20.34 2.82 4.06
C TRP A 73 21.55 3.25 4.90
N LEU A 74 21.58 2.88 6.19
CA LEU A 74 22.72 3.12 7.05
C LEU A 74 23.97 2.38 6.54
N SER A 75 23.87 1.10 6.21
CA SER A 75 25.00 0.31 5.69
C SER A 75 25.57 0.87 4.38
N ILE A 76 24.71 1.36 3.48
CA ILE A 76 25.15 2.04 2.24
C ILE A 76 25.86 3.35 2.58
N GLY A 77 25.28 4.18 3.45
CA GLY A 77 25.88 5.44 3.88
C GLY A 77 27.23 5.27 4.56
N THR A 78 27.37 4.28 5.45
CA THR A 78 28.64 3.95 6.12
C THR A 78 29.69 3.48 5.12
N SER A 79 29.32 2.63 4.15
CA SER A 79 30.27 2.12 3.15
C SER A 79 30.82 3.24 2.26
N VAL A 80 29.96 4.16 1.81
CA VAL A 80 30.38 5.34 1.03
C VAL A 80 31.23 6.30 1.87
N ALA A 81 30.85 6.52 3.14
CA ALA A 81 31.65 7.34 4.06
C ALA A 81 33.04 6.74 4.30
N SER A 82 33.16 5.42 4.51
CA SER A 82 34.46 4.77 4.69
C SER A 82 35.36 4.94 3.46
N ILE A 83 34.82 4.80 2.25
CA ILE A 83 35.59 5.04 1.00
C ILE A 83 36.01 6.51 0.91
N ALA A 84 35.11 7.45 1.19
CA ALA A 84 35.41 8.88 1.17
C ALA A 84 36.46 9.27 2.23
N THR A 85 36.39 8.70 3.43
CA THR A 85 37.38 8.89 4.50
C THR A 85 38.74 8.33 4.07
N MET A 86 38.79 7.12 3.48
CA MET A 86 40.04 6.56 2.95
C MET A 86 40.65 7.47 1.89
N ILE A 87 39.86 7.95 0.93
CA ILE A 87 40.32 8.88 -0.11
C ILE A 87 40.80 10.20 0.52
N SER A 88 40.05 10.76 1.47
CA SER A 88 40.41 11.99 2.18
C SER A 88 41.73 11.83 2.95
N THR A 89 41.93 10.72 3.66
CA THR A 89 43.19 10.43 4.34
C THR A 89 44.35 10.31 3.36
N MET A 90 44.17 9.64 2.22
CA MET A 90 45.21 9.56 1.19
C MET A 90 45.56 10.94 0.62
N THR A 91 44.55 11.77 0.30
CA THR A 91 44.80 13.12 -0.22
C THR A 91 45.44 14.05 0.81
N ASN A 92 45.14 13.88 2.10
CA ASN A 92 45.77 14.64 3.17
C ASN A 92 47.21 14.20 3.45
N LEU A 93 47.57 12.95 3.14
CA LEU A 93 48.93 12.42 3.29
C LEU A 93 49.85 12.74 2.10
N ILE A 94 49.28 13.07 0.93
CA ILE A 94 50.02 13.41 -0.29
C ILE A 94 50.23 14.94 -0.44
N LYS A 95 49.62 15.74 0.44
CA LYS A 95 49.79 17.20 0.51
C LYS A 95 50.92 17.58 1.45
#